data_AF-A0A7S1ZZU5-F1
#
_entry.id   AF-A0A7S1ZZU5-F1
#
_cell.length_a   1.000
_cell.length_b   1.000
_cell.length_c   1.000
_cell.angle_alpha   90.00
_cell.angle_beta   90.00
_cell.angle_gamma   90.00
#
_symmetry.space_group_name_H-M   'P 1'
#
loop_
_entity.id
_entity.type
_entity.pdbx_description
1 polymer ?
#
loop_
_entity_poly.entity_id
_entity_poly.type
_entity_poly.pdbx_seq_one_letter_code
_entity_poly.pdbx_strand_id
1 'polypeptide(L)'
;WGGDGSEEEGGDSGDGDGDIFEATSAGFLVSDPGSSPQEWHRDGPDSGYLNAFVPLIDLTKDLGPTELLLGTHRTKGIPSNGDGQEQEHIAPVIKRGEVLLFDYRTVHRGGGN
;
A
#
# COMPACT_ATOMS: atom_id res chain seq x y z
N TRP A 1 60.53 -31.40 -5.58
CA TRP A 1 59.18 -31.82 -6.00
C TRP A 1 58.23 -31.17 -4.99
N GLY A 2 57.83 -29.89 -5.11
CA GLY A 2 57.29 -29.17 -6.27
C GLY A 2 55.76 -29.27 -6.21
N GLY A 3 55.08 -28.29 -5.63
CA GLY A 3 54.15 -27.35 -6.29
C GLY A 3 53.13 -26.90 -5.22
N ASP A 4 53.02 -25.59 -4.96
CA ASP A 4 51.91 -24.71 -5.39
C ASP A 4 50.55 -25.09 -4.74
N GLY A 5 49.77 -24.21 -4.13
CA GLY A 5 49.62 -22.78 -4.30
C GLY A 5 48.24 -22.51 -4.89
N SER A 6 47.20 -22.51 -4.05
CA SER A 6 45.99 -21.72 -4.29
C SER A 6 45.13 -21.70 -3.03
N GLU A 7 45.14 -20.53 -2.37
CA GLU A 7 44.06 -20.10 -1.48
C GLU A 7 42.78 -20.07 -2.31
N GLU A 8 41.78 -20.87 -1.94
CA GLU A 8 40.44 -20.69 -2.47
C GLU A 8 39.83 -19.47 -1.76
N GLU A 9 40.00 -18.30 -2.37
CA GLU A 9 39.08 -17.19 -2.15
C GLU A 9 37.69 -17.67 -2.58
N GLY A 10 36.91 -18.10 -1.59
CA GLY A 10 35.48 -18.35 -1.74
C GLY A 10 34.83 -17.04 -2.16
N GLY A 11 34.57 -16.92 -3.47
CA GLY A 11 33.98 -15.76 -4.09
C GLY A 11 32.72 -15.31 -3.38
N ASP A 12 32.60 -13.99 -3.27
CA ASP A 12 31.39 -13.28 -2.87
C ASP A 12 30.23 -13.69 -3.78
N SER A 13 29.48 -14.70 -3.35
CA SER A 13 28.33 -15.23 -4.08
C SER A 13 27.08 -14.51 -3.60
N GLY A 14 26.78 -13.39 -4.25
CA GLY A 14 25.43 -12.84 -4.26
C GLY A 14 25.38 -11.35 -3.96
N ASP A 15 25.77 -10.55 -4.95
CA ASP A 15 24.99 -9.35 -5.25
C ASP A 15 23.54 -9.84 -5.48
N GLY A 16 22.75 -9.83 -4.41
CA GLY A 16 21.33 -10.16 -4.49
C GLY A 16 20.70 -9.17 -5.43
N ASP A 17 20.33 -9.64 -6.62
CA ASP A 17 19.50 -8.94 -7.58
C ASP A 17 18.22 -8.55 -6.82
N GLY A 18 18.20 -7.34 -6.29
CA GLY A 18 17.14 -6.88 -5.41
C GLY A 18 15.83 -6.98 -6.16
N ASP A 19 14.76 -7.44 -5.48
CA ASP A 19 13.45 -7.55 -6.09
C ASP A 19 13.11 -6.27 -6.86
N ILE A 20 12.98 -6.38 -8.18
CA ILE A 20 12.64 -5.25 -9.05
C ILE A 20 11.13 -5.06 -8.95
N PHE A 21 10.70 -3.95 -8.36
CA PHE A 21 9.29 -3.56 -8.35
C PHE A 21 9.00 -2.68 -9.58
N GLU A 22 7.91 -2.98 -10.29
CA GLU A 22 7.41 -2.17 -11.41
C GLU A 22 6.06 -1.52 -11.09
N ALA A 23 5.82 -0.35 -11.67
CA ALA A 23 4.52 0.29 -11.59
C ALA A 23 3.55 -0.39 -12.58
N THR A 24 2.57 -1.11 -12.05
CA THR A 24 1.57 -1.81 -12.88
C THR A 24 0.49 -0.89 -13.42
N SER A 25 0.18 0.19 -12.68
CA SER A 25 -0.77 1.23 -13.07
C SER A 25 -0.43 2.54 -12.36
N ALA A 26 -0.76 3.67 -12.98
CA ALA A 26 -0.65 4.99 -12.39
C ALA A 26 -1.73 5.91 -12.97
N GLY A 27 -2.29 6.78 -12.12
CA GLY A 27 -3.32 7.73 -12.53
C GLY A 27 -3.54 8.82 -11.49
N PHE A 28 -4.33 9.82 -11.85
CA PHE A 28 -4.75 10.87 -10.93
C PHE A 28 -6.17 10.57 -10.43
N LEU A 29 -6.37 10.73 -9.12
CA LEU A 29 -7.69 10.72 -8.50
C LEU A 29 -8.05 12.14 -8.10
N VAL A 30 -9.21 12.61 -8.55
CA VAL A 30 -9.78 13.91 -8.18
C VAL A 30 -11.11 13.64 -7.48
N SER A 31 -11.26 14.17 -6.26
CA SER A 31 -12.52 14.19 -5.52
C SER A 31 -13.07 15.61 -5.60
N ASP A 32 -14.16 15.82 -6.34
CA ASP A 32 -14.78 17.14 -6.48
C ASP A 32 -15.54 17.51 -5.20
N PRO A 33 -15.72 18.81 -4.89
CA PRO A 33 -16.54 19.24 -3.76
C PRO A 33 -17.98 18.70 -3.86
N GLY A 34 -18.49 18.13 -2.76
CA GLY A 34 -19.77 17.43 -2.66
C GLY A 34 -19.73 15.94 -3.02
N SER A 35 -18.54 15.34 -3.21
CA SER A 35 -18.43 13.92 -3.54
C SER A 35 -18.78 13.03 -2.34
N SER A 36 -19.57 11.99 -2.57
CA SER A 36 -19.87 10.98 -1.55
C SER A 36 -18.64 10.10 -1.26
N PRO A 37 -18.50 9.56 -0.04
CA PRO A 37 -17.52 8.52 0.24
C PRO A 37 -17.71 7.31 -0.70
N GLN A 38 -16.61 6.69 -1.08
CA GLN A 38 -16.66 5.43 -1.82
C GLN A 38 -17.15 4.28 -0.93
N GLU A 39 -17.66 3.22 -1.55
CA GLU A 39 -17.89 1.96 -0.85
C GLU A 39 -16.56 1.34 -0.39
N TRP A 40 -16.58 0.62 0.73
CA TRP A 40 -15.41 -0.14 1.18
C TRP A 40 -15.04 -1.22 0.16
N HIS A 41 -13.79 -1.23 -0.28
CA HIS A 41 -13.32 -2.17 -1.30
C HIS A 41 -11.86 -2.56 -1.12
N ARG A 42 -11.45 -3.57 -1.88
CA ARG A 42 -10.05 -3.89 -2.17
C ARG A 42 -9.83 -3.62 -3.65
N ASP A 43 -8.63 -3.22 -4.03
CA ASP A 43 -8.29 -3.07 -5.44
C ASP A 43 -7.98 -4.42 -6.10
N GLY A 44 -7.61 -5.43 -5.30
CA GLY A 44 -7.56 -6.80 -5.76
C GLY A 44 -7.26 -7.83 -4.68
N PRO A 45 -7.27 -9.13 -5.04
CA PRO A 45 -7.04 -10.23 -4.12
C PRO A 45 -5.55 -10.59 -3.97
N ASP A 46 -4.70 -10.16 -4.91
CA ASP A 46 -3.36 -10.68 -5.07
C ASP A 46 -2.34 -10.02 -4.14
N SER A 47 -1.47 -10.84 -3.55
CA SER A 47 -0.30 -10.38 -2.81
C SER A 47 0.82 -9.94 -3.74
N GLY A 48 1.73 -9.10 -3.25
CA GLY A 48 2.88 -8.62 -4.03
C GLY A 48 2.62 -7.28 -4.75
N TYR A 49 1.38 -6.78 -4.69
CA TYR A 49 1.02 -5.44 -5.14
C TYR A 49 0.91 -4.48 -3.96
N LEU A 50 1.33 -3.24 -4.18
CA LEU A 50 1.20 -2.13 -3.25
C LEU A 50 0.51 -0.98 -3.95
N ASN A 51 -0.34 -0.27 -3.24
CA ASN A 51 -0.79 1.05 -3.64
C ASN A 51 0.12 2.12 -3.05
N ALA A 52 0.50 3.07 -3.89
CA ALA A 52 1.19 4.29 -3.49
C ALA A 52 0.30 5.50 -3.81
N PHE A 53 -0.26 6.12 -2.78
CA PHE A 53 -1.03 7.35 -2.92
C PHE A 53 -0.18 8.56 -2.52
N VAL A 54 -0.02 9.49 -3.45
CA VAL A 54 0.75 10.73 -3.25
C VAL A 54 -0.19 11.91 -3.46
N PRO A 55 -0.58 12.65 -2.41
CA PRO A 55 -1.48 13.76 -2.57
C PRO A 55 -0.74 14.93 -3.24
N LEU A 56 -1.42 15.56 -4.20
CA LEU A 56 -0.91 16.73 -4.92
C LEU A 56 -1.23 18.06 -4.22
N ILE A 57 -1.99 17.99 -3.13
CA ILE A 57 -2.32 19.09 -2.22
C ILE A 57 -2.15 18.60 -0.79
N ASP A 58 -2.12 19.51 0.18
CA ASP A 58 -2.18 19.10 1.57
C ASP A 58 -3.57 18.56 1.87
N LEU A 59 -3.65 17.33 2.39
CA LEU A 59 -4.93 16.81 2.84
C LEU A 59 -5.33 17.47 4.17
N THR A 60 -6.63 17.61 4.35
CA THR A 60 -7.28 17.90 5.63
C THR A 60 -8.32 16.82 5.87
N LYS A 61 -8.91 16.78 7.07
CA LYS A 61 -10.00 15.84 7.35
C LYS A 61 -11.23 16.08 6.47
N ASP A 62 -11.46 17.34 6.09
CA ASP A 62 -12.64 17.76 5.32
C ASP A 62 -12.51 17.44 3.82
N LEU A 63 -11.30 17.14 3.33
CA LEU A 63 -11.05 16.80 1.92
C LEU A 63 -11.23 15.30 1.62
N GLY A 64 -11.83 14.54 2.54
CA GLY A 64 -12.08 13.11 2.35
C GLY A 64 -10.83 12.26 2.15
N PRO A 65 -9.86 12.26 3.10
CA PRO A 65 -8.66 11.44 2.96
C PRO A 65 -9.02 9.96 2.84
N THR A 66 -8.13 9.17 2.22
CA THR A 66 -8.30 7.71 2.12
C THR A 66 -8.42 7.11 3.52
N GLU A 67 -9.47 6.32 3.74
CA GLU A 67 -9.70 5.57 4.96
C GLU A 67 -9.27 4.12 4.77
N LEU A 68 -8.59 3.54 5.77
CA LEU A 68 -8.02 2.20 5.75
C LEU A 68 -8.56 1.37 6.93
N LEU A 69 -9.10 0.19 6.67
CA LEU A 69 -9.45 -0.77 7.71
C LEU A 69 -8.20 -1.57 8.11
N LEU A 70 -7.75 -1.42 9.35
CA LEU A 70 -6.49 -2.00 9.82
C LEU A 70 -6.53 -3.54 9.85
N GLY A 71 -5.43 -4.17 9.43
CA GLY A 71 -5.28 -5.64 9.46
C GLY A 71 -6.03 -6.40 8.36
N THR A 72 -6.87 -5.75 7.57
CA THR A 72 -7.76 -6.41 6.59
C THR A 72 -7.05 -7.01 5.36
N HIS A 73 -5.76 -6.70 5.16
CA HIS A 73 -4.90 -7.40 4.19
C HIS A 73 -4.68 -8.89 4.55
N ARG A 74 -4.97 -9.29 5.79
CA ARG A 74 -4.85 -10.67 6.28
C ARG A 74 -6.18 -11.43 6.28
N THR A 75 -7.29 -10.72 6.07
CA THR A 75 -8.63 -11.29 6.12
C THR A 75 -9.15 -11.55 4.71
N LYS A 76 -10.21 -12.37 4.60
CA LYS A 76 -10.96 -12.57 3.36
C LYS A 76 -12.28 -11.81 3.45
N GLY A 77 -12.74 -11.26 2.33
CA GLY A 77 -13.99 -10.49 2.27
C GLY A 77 -13.87 -9.10 2.90
N ILE A 78 -14.89 -8.26 2.68
CA ILE A 78 -15.02 -6.95 3.31
C ILE A 78 -15.69 -7.19 4.67
N PRO A 79 -15.11 -6.71 5.79
CA PRO A 79 -15.77 -6.81 7.09
C PRO A 79 -17.19 -6.26 7.01
N SER A 80 -18.16 -7.01 7.54
CA SER A 80 -19.53 -6.54 7.68
C SER A 80 -19.82 -6.35 9.16
N ASN A 81 -20.62 -5.35 9.52
CA ASN A 81 -20.94 -4.98 10.91
C ASN A 81 -21.76 -6.05 11.67
N GLY A 82 -21.86 -7.29 11.16
CA GLY A 82 -22.74 -8.34 11.66
C GLY A 82 -22.24 -9.06 12.92
N ASP A 83 -20.98 -8.86 13.31
CA ASP A 83 -20.31 -9.48 14.46
C ASP A 83 -20.18 -8.53 15.67
N GLY A 84 -20.67 -7.29 15.55
CA GLY A 84 -20.73 -6.32 16.66
C GLY A 84 -19.38 -5.76 17.09
N GLN A 85 -18.29 -6.08 16.38
CA GLN A 85 -17.00 -5.43 16.56
C GLN A 85 -16.80 -4.40 15.46
N GLU A 86 -16.62 -3.14 15.85
CA GLU A 86 -16.27 -2.09 14.91
C GLU A 86 -14.85 -2.34 14.40
N GLN A 87 -14.72 -2.48 13.08
CA GLN A 87 -13.40 -2.65 12.45
C GLN A 87 -12.60 -1.36 12.64
N GLU A 88 -11.47 -1.47 13.32
CA GLU A 88 -10.56 -0.35 13.52
C GLU A 88 -10.11 0.20 12.16
N HIS A 89 -10.20 1.52 12.01
CA HIS A 89 -9.83 2.22 10.79
C HIS A 89 -9.09 3.52 11.09
N ILE A 90 -8.29 3.95 10.12
CA ILE A 90 -7.56 5.23 10.17
C ILE A 90 -7.77 5.99 8.86
N ALA A 91 -7.69 7.32 8.95
CA ALA A 91 -7.73 8.21 7.80
C ALA A 91 -6.51 9.15 7.85
N PRO A 92 -5.34 8.72 7.33
CA PRO A 92 -4.12 9.50 7.44
C PRO A 92 -4.26 10.85 6.72
N VAL A 93 -4.04 11.93 7.46
CA VAL A 93 -4.00 13.29 6.89
C VAL A 93 -2.54 13.62 6.59
N ILE A 94 -2.12 13.25 5.38
CA ILE A 94 -0.74 13.46 4.90
C ILE A 94 -0.62 14.70 4.01
N LYS A 95 0.58 15.27 3.94
CA LYS A 95 0.91 16.49 3.22
C LYS A 95 1.28 16.23 1.77
N ARG A 96 1.23 17.29 0.96
CA ARG A 96 1.64 17.24 -0.46
C ARG A 96 3.00 16.55 -0.59
N GLY A 97 3.05 15.53 -1.44
CA GLY A 97 4.29 14.80 -1.74
C GLY A 97 4.70 13.74 -0.71
N GLU A 98 4.03 13.63 0.43
CA GLU A 98 4.16 12.45 1.29
C GLU A 98 3.51 11.24 0.62
N VAL A 99 3.88 10.03 1.05
CA VAL A 99 3.37 8.80 0.43
C VAL A 99 2.60 7.98 1.46
N LEU A 100 1.34 7.68 1.15
CA LEU A 100 0.60 6.62 1.81
C LEU A 100 0.81 5.32 1.03
N LEU A 101 1.55 4.38 1.64
CA LEU A 101 1.75 3.03 1.12
C LEU A 101 0.86 2.04 1.87
N PHE A 102 0.14 1.21 1.13
CA PHE A 102 -0.64 0.12 1.72
C PHE A 102 -0.70 -1.10 0.79
N ASP A 103 -0.91 -2.26 1.40
CA ASP A 103 -1.08 -3.53 0.68
C ASP A 103 -2.35 -3.47 -0.17
N TYR A 104 -2.28 -3.93 -1.43
CA TYR A 104 -3.38 -3.91 -2.41
C TYR A 104 -4.65 -4.64 -1.93
N ARG A 105 -4.49 -5.54 -0.94
CA ARG A 105 -5.57 -6.30 -0.31
C ARG A 105 -6.18 -5.60 0.91
N THR A 106 -5.68 -4.42 1.29
CA THR A 106 -6.23 -3.64 2.40
C THR A 106 -7.59 -3.10 2.00
N VAL A 107 -8.60 -3.34 2.83
CA VAL A 107 -9.93 -2.75 2.62
C VAL A 107 -9.85 -1.27 2.93
N HIS A 108 -10.25 -0.46 1.96
CA HIS A 108 -10.13 0.99 2.02
C HIS A 108 -11.27 1.67 1.24
N ARG A 109 -11.34 2.99 1.36
CA ARG A 109 -12.21 3.84 0.55
C ARG A 109 -11.66 5.25 0.46
N GLY A 110 -11.94 5.96 -0.63
CA GLY A 110 -11.87 7.42 -0.66
C GLY A 110 -12.96 8.02 0.20
N GLY A 111 -12.60 8.99 1.05
CA GLY A 111 -13.58 9.79 1.76
C GLY A 111 -14.33 10.75 0.83
N GLY A 112 -15.44 11.29 1.32
CA GLY A 112 -16.16 12.36 0.62
C GLY A 112 -15.47 13.72 0.82
N ASN A 113 -15.44 14.54 -0.23
CA ASN A 113 -14.96 15.93 -0.23
C ASN A 113 -16.16 16.87 -0.33
#